data_AF-A0A4R6R4V4-F1
#
_entry.id   AF-A0A4R6R4V4-F1
#
_cell.length_a   1.000
_cell.length_b   1.000
_cell.length_c   1.000
_cell.angle_alpha   90.00
_cell.angle_beta   90.00
_cell.angle_gamma   90.00
#
_symmetry.space_group_name_H-M   'P 1'
#
loop_
_entity.id
_entity.type
_entity.pdbx_description
1 polymer ?
#
loop_
_entity_poly.entity_id
_entity_poly.type
_entity_poly.pdbx_seq_one_letter_code
_entity_poly.pdbx_strand_id
1 'polypeptide(L)'
;MTWQSGGWGQGARRALHALGRGVWAACLVSAGAMLPGMAAAQGGARAGGPSGAPQVDVRGAGATFPSLVYARWAQKFAQAHPGVKVSYAPTGSGDGVKQATARAVHFGGTDVPLSAHKLQEARLVQIPMLVGGLVPVLNLPGVEGNQLVMDGPLLADIFQGQITRWDDARIAALNPGVRLPALPIVRLVRQEASGSTETLLRYLGEASARFQAAVPASGLPTWPAGVPGAQAPRAAKGNDGVVGLLRGTPGGIAVVSFDRVLRDRLAAVRLKNAAGKPVMASEAAFRAAILSSELHQKGDDTASLLNRPRPDAWPLTATSFVLLDAAPKDMASAEWTARFVHWCFMRGDELTRDTGFAPLPDRVQARLSGRLLQIHGPQGETPQFMVP
;
A
#
# COMPACT_ATOMS: atom_id res chain seq x y z
N MET A 1 38.32 2.72 -19.95
CA MET A 1 38.54 3.37 -18.64
C MET A 1 38.33 2.34 -17.56
N THR A 2 39.42 1.76 -17.09
CA THR A 2 39.52 0.74 -16.05
C THR A 2 39.59 1.43 -14.69
N TRP A 3 38.78 1.01 -13.72
CA TRP A 3 38.98 1.37 -12.31
C TRP A 3 39.17 0.10 -11.49
N GLN A 4 40.37 0.00 -10.92
CA GLN A 4 40.80 -1.03 -10.00
C GLN A 4 40.40 -0.70 -8.55
N SER A 5 40.34 -1.78 -7.79
CA SER A 5 40.13 -1.98 -6.36
C SER A 5 41.03 -1.21 -5.40
N GLY A 6 40.52 -1.00 -4.17
CA GLY A 6 41.33 -0.80 -2.96
C GLY A 6 40.53 -1.18 -1.71
N GLY A 7 40.95 -2.24 -1.04
CA GLY A 7 40.34 -2.77 0.19
C GLY A 7 41.08 -2.37 1.46
N TRP A 8 40.36 -2.48 2.58
CA TRP A 8 40.81 -2.58 3.97
C TRP A 8 39.73 -3.44 4.66
N GLY A 9 39.94 -4.45 5.50
CA GLY A 9 41.06 -4.90 6.32
C GLY A 9 40.39 -5.53 7.55
N GLN A 10 40.47 -6.86 7.70
CA GLN A 10 39.85 -7.61 8.80
C GLN A 10 40.63 -7.44 10.11
N GLY A 11 39.96 -7.55 11.26
CA GLY A 11 40.59 -8.07 12.47
C GLY A 11 39.99 -7.62 13.80
N ALA A 12 39.14 -8.47 14.41
CA ALA A 12 39.27 -8.91 15.81
C ALA A 12 38.11 -9.86 16.17
N ARG A 13 38.47 -11.02 16.75
CA ARG A 13 37.58 -12.07 17.28
C ARG A 13 37.62 -12.09 18.81
N ARG A 14 36.60 -12.75 19.39
CA ARG A 14 36.47 -13.35 20.75
C ARG A 14 35.96 -12.36 21.82
N ALA A 15 35.12 -12.73 22.81
CA ALA A 15 34.74 -14.02 23.38
C ALA A 15 33.34 -13.99 24.05
N LEU A 16 32.87 -15.18 24.44
CA LEU A 16 31.58 -15.58 25.03
C LEU A 16 31.35 -15.18 26.50
N HIS A 17 30.08 -15.30 26.92
CA HIS A 17 29.47 -15.69 28.22
C HIS A 17 28.43 -14.66 28.67
N ALA A 18 27.31 -14.96 29.33
CA ALA A 18 26.46 -16.12 29.53
C ALA A 18 25.23 -15.58 30.33
N LEU A 19 24.06 -16.20 30.12
CA LEU A 19 22.93 -16.38 31.05
C LEU A 19 22.29 -15.17 31.78
N GLY A 20 20.96 -15.10 31.70
CA GLY A 20 20.14 -14.34 32.64
C GLY A 20 18.66 -14.28 32.27
N ARG A 21 17.87 -15.24 32.76
CA ARG A 21 16.40 -15.27 32.70
C ARG A 21 15.80 -14.32 33.75
N GLY A 22 14.58 -13.83 33.46
CA GLY A 22 13.60 -13.40 34.46
C GLY A 22 13.60 -11.89 34.74
N VAL A 23 12.52 -11.22 35.14
CA VAL A 23 11.13 -11.56 35.47
C VAL A 23 10.34 -10.25 35.30
N TRP A 24 9.07 -10.35 34.90
CA TRP A 24 8.10 -9.27 34.91
C TRP A 24 7.86 -8.74 36.33
N ALA A 25 7.96 -7.43 36.55
CA ALA A 25 7.46 -6.81 37.77
C ALA A 25 6.65 -5.55 37.45
N ALA A 26 5.37 -5.62 37.80
CA ALA A 26 4.39 -4.56 37.74
C ALA A 26 4.70 -3.47 38.78
N CYS A 27 4.65 -2.20 38.37
CA CYS A 27 4.63 -1.08 39.32
C CYS A 27 3.18 -0.78 39.72
N LEU A 28 2.90 -1.08 40.98
CA LEU A 28 1.70 -0.70 41.72
C LEU A 28 1.60 0.83 41.86
N VAL A 29 0.38 1.32 41.65
CA VAL A 29 -0.08 2.67 41.96
C VAL A 29 -0.20 2.80 43.48
N SER A 30 0.56 3.73 44.08
CA SER A 30 0.33 4.19 45.45
C SER A 30 -0.33 5.57 45.42
N ALA A 31 -1.61 5.59 45.81
CA ALA A 31 -2.34 6.79 46.18
C ALA A 31 -1.85 7.29 47.55
N GLY A 32 -1.63 8.60 47.68
CA GLY A 32 -1.17 9.21 48.93
C GLY A 32 -1.54 10.68 49.04
N ALA A 33 -2.66 10.92 49.73
CA ALA A 33 -3.01 12.04 50.61
C ALA A 33 -2.88 13.50 50.12
N MET A 34 -4.05 14.14 49.99
CA MET A 34 -4.24 15.59 50.03
C MET A 34 -4.09 16.15 51.45
N LEU A 35 -3.40 17.28 51.59
CA LEU A 35 -3.61 18.27 52.66
C LEU A 35 -3.57 19.69 52.06
N PRO A 36 -4.45 20.62 52.49
CA PRO A 36 -4.56 21.97 51.93
C PRO A 36 -3.66 22.96 52.68
N GLY A 37 -3.10 23.95 51.99
CA GLY A 37 -2.30 24.97 52.65
C GLY A 37 -1.79 26.11 51.77
N MET A 38 -2.50 27.23 51.85
CA MET A 38 -2.04 28.62 51.75
C MET A 38 -1.54 29.17 50.40
N ALA A 39 -2.34 30.08 49.86
CA ALA A 39 -1.97 31.04 48.84
C ALA A 39 -0.92 32.04 49.36
N ALA A 40 0.18 32.18 48.63
CA ALA A 40 1.03 33.35 48.64
C ALA A 40 1.21 33.80 47.19
N ALA A 41 0.61 34.94 46.86
CA ALA A 41 0.80 35.61 45.59
C ALA A 41 2.22 36.20 45.53
N GLN A 42 3.04 35.70 44.62
CA GLN A 42 4.24 36.41 44.16
C GLN A 42 4.17 36.53 42.64
N GLY A 43 4.04 37.77 42.18
CA GLY A 43 4.05 38.14 40.77
C GLY A 43 5.44 37.88 40.18
N GLY A 44 5.60 36.73 39.54
CA GLY A 44 6.70 36.47 38.62
C GLY A 44 6.28 36.86 37.20
N ALA A 45 6.95 37.87 36.64
CA ALA A 45 6.82 38.19 35.22
C ALA A 45 7.12 36.93 34.40
N ARG A 46 6.10 36.41 33.70
CA ARG A 46 6.29 35.35 32.70
C ARG A 46 7.09 35.95 31.56
N ALA A 47 8.39 35.69 31.55
CA ALA A 47 9.18 35.81 30.32
C ALA A 47 8.49 34.93 29.27
N GLY A 48 7.94 35.57 28.24
CA GLY A 48 7.38 34.87 27.09
C GLY A 48 8.50 34.06 26.44
N GLY A 49 8.48 32.74 26.66
CA GLY A 49 9.24 31.82 25.81
C GLY A 49 8.85 32.05 24.35
N PRO A 50 9.74 31.76 23.38
CA PRO A 50 9.42 31.96 21.98
C PRO A 50 8.12 31.21 21.67
N SER A 51 7.08 31.94 21.27
CA SER A 51 5.85 31.37 20.75
C SER A 51 6.22 30.64 19.48
N GLY A 52 6.52 29.33 19.60
CA GLY A 52 6.66 28.46 18.46
C GLY A 52 5.43 28.63 17.60
N ALA A 53 5.60 28.93 16.32
CA ALA A 53 4.50 29.04 15.38
C ALA A 53 3.60 27.80 15.54
N PRO A 54 2.27 27.94 15.56
CA PRO A 54 1.37 26.82 15.76
C PRO A 54 1.65 25.74 14.70
N GLN A 55 1.98 24.54 15.17
CA GLN A 55 2.25 23.40 14.30
C GLN A 55 0.93 22.90 13.70
N VAL A 56 0.88 22.81 12.37
CA VAL A 56 -0.26 22.21 11.66
C VAL A 56 -0.01 20.71 11.51
N ASP A 57 -0.95 19.90 11.97
CA ASP A 57 -0.89 18.45 11.85
C ASP A 57 -1.90 17.95 10.81
N VAL A 58 -1.41 17.39 9.70
CA VAL A 58 -2.21 16.68 8.70
C VAL A 58 -2.15 15.18 8.97
N ARG A 59 -3.31 14.55 9.13
CA ARG A 59 -3.42 13.11 9.43
C ARG A 59 -4.15 12.40 8.31
N GLY A 60 -3.58 11.29 7.84
CA GLY A 60 -4.24 10.36 6.95
C GLY A 60 -4.13 8.92 7.41
N ALA A 61 -5.02 8.07 6.91
CA ALA A 61 -5.01 6.64 7.21
C ALA A 61 -5.58 5.82 6.05
N GLY A 62 -5.17 4.56 5.93
CA GLY A 62 -5.81 3.60 5.03
C GLY A 62 -4.86 2.65 4.31
N ALA A 63 -5.01 2.55 2.99
CA ALA A 63 -4.26 1.66 2.11
C ALA A 63 -2.78 1.45 2.50
N THR A 64 -2.41 0.18 2.70
CA THR A 64 -1.01 -0.18 2.98
C THR A 64 -0.16 -0.32 1.71
N PHE A 65 -0.80 -0.33 0.54
CA PHE A 65 -0.16 -0.45 -0.77
C PHE A 65 0.79 0.73 -1.03
N PRO A 66 0.35 2.01 -1.06
CA PRO A 66 1.25 3.15 -1.34
C PRO A 66 2.02 3.64 -0.09
N SER A 67 1.93 2.95 1.05
CA SER A 67 2.26 3.54 2.36
C SER A 67 3.72 4.02 2.48
N LEU A 68 4.66 3.31 1.85
CA LEU A 68 6.07 3.72 1.88
C LEU A 68 6.32 4.99 1.05
N VAL A 69 5.61 5.15 -0.07
CA VAL A 69 5.68 6.37 -0.89
C VAL A 69 5.01 7.54 -0.18
N TYR A 70 3.83 7.33 0.42
CA TYR A 70 3.15 8.38 1.19
C TYR A 70 3.98 8.84 2.39
N ALA A 71 4.65 7.92 3.10
CA ALA A 71 5.57 8.29 4.17
C ALA A 71 6.76 9.12 3.66
N ARG A 72 7.34 8.76 2.50
CA ARG A 72 8.42 9.52 1.86
C ARG A 72 7.96 10.92 1.44
N TRP A 73 6.78 11.04 0.81
CA TRP A 73 6.20 12.32 0.45
C TRP A 73 5.90 13.18 1.67
N ALA A 74 5.30 12.62 2.72
CA ALA A 74 5.03 13.32 3.97
C ALA A 74 6.31 13.89 4.62
N GLN A 75 7.38 13.09 4.66
CA GLN A 75 8.68 13.53 5.19
C GLN A 75 9.24 14.70 4.37
N LYS A 76 9.20 14.60 3.03
CA LYS A 76 9.76 15.63 2.14
C LYS A 76 8.92 16.90 2.13
N PHE A 77 7.61 16.77 2.23
CA PHE A 77 6.70 17.90 2.39
C PHE A 77 6.97 18.66 3.69
N ALA A 78 7.14 17.97 4.82
CA ALA A 78 7.46 18.58 6.10
C ALA A 78 8.84 19.28 6.11
N GLN A 79 9.80 18.77 5.34
CA GLN A 79 11.10 19.44 5.14
C GLN A 79 10.95 20.75 4.36
N ALA A 80 10.05 20.79 3.38
CA ALA A 80 9.79 21.98 2.56
C ALA A 80 8.91 23.02 3.29
N HIS A 81 8.10 22.60 4.27
CA HIS A 81 7.17 23.47 5.00
C HIS A 81 7.35 23.31 6.51
N PRO A 82 8.36 23.99 7.11
CA PRO A 82 8.56 23.97 8.56
C PRO A 82 7.30 24.39 9.32
N GLY A 83 6.97 23.68 10.38
CA GLY A 83 5.73 23.90 11.14
C GLY A 83 4.54 23.10 10.64
N VAL A 84 4.68 22.33 9.56
CA VAL A 84 3.63 21.41 9.09
C VAL A 84 4.11 19.97 9.17
N LYS A 85 3.33 19.12 9.83
CA LYS A 85 3.59 17.69 9.95
C LYS A 85 2.50 16.92 9.24
N VAL A 86 2.89 16.06 8.30
CA VAL A 86 1.99 15.11 7.66
C VAL A 86 2.28 13.72 8.21
N SER A 87 1.23 12.99 8.58
CA SER A 87 1.33 11.62 9.09
C SER A 87 0.36 10.70 8.37
N TYR A 88 0.78 9.46 8.12
CA TYR A 88 -0.03 8.45 7.44
C TYR A 88 -0.02 7.12 8.19
N ALA A 89 -1.19 6.62 8.58
CA ALA A 89 -1.35 5.33 9.26
C ALA A 89 -1.77 4.22 8.26
N PRO A 90 -0.92 3.21 7.99
CA PRO A 90 -1.24 2.12 7.07
C PRO A 90 -2.16 1.08 7.72
N THR A 91 -3.47 1.32 7.70
CA THR A 91 -4.49 0.51 8.40
C THR A 91 -5.34 -0.39 7.51
N GLY A 92 -5.24 -0.25 6.18
CA GLY A 92 -6.05 -0.96 5.18
C GLY A 92 -7.07 -0.04 4.49
N SER A 93 -7.36 -0.32 3.21
CA SER A 93 -8.20 0.55 2.38
C SER A 93 -9.63 0.71 2.93
N GLY A 94 -10.22 -0.38 3.45
CA GLY A 94 -11.56 -0.31 4.04
C GLY A 94 -11.63 0.60 5.28
N ASP A 95 -10.57 0.59 6.09
CA ASP A 95 -10.46 1.50 7.24
C ASP A 95 -10.20 2.94 6.80
N GLY A 96 -9.39 3.15 5.75
CA GLY A 96 -9.21 4.48 5.15
C GLY A 96 -10.52 5.11 4.67
N VAL A 97 -11.36 4.33 3.98
CA VAL A 97 -12.71 4.76 3.56
C VAL A 97 -13.56 5.10 4.79
N LYS A 98 -13.60 4.22 5.79
CA LYS A 98 -14.35 4.44 7.03
C LYS A 98 -13.93 5.73 7.74
N GLN A 99 -12.63 5.95 7.91
CA GLN A 99 -12.09 7.12 8.61
C GLN A 99 -12.33 8.42 7.84
N ALA A 100 -12.23 8.41 6.51
CA ALA A 100 -12.56 9.59 5.68
C ALA A 100 -14.05 9.93 5.76
N THR A 101 -14.94 8.93 5.61
CA THR A 101 -16.39 9.14 5.74
C THR A 101 -16.76 9.67 7.12
N ALA A 102 -16.08 9.23 8.18
CA ALA A 102 -16.29 9.72 9.53
C ALA A 102 -15.61 11.06 9.85
N ARG A 103 -14.83 11.64 8.91
CA ARG A 103 -13.93 12.79 9.17
C ARG A 103 -12.99 12.60 10.36
N ALA A 104 -12.60 11.36 10.64
CA ALA A 104 -11.67 11.05 11.74
C ALA A 104 -10.21 11.41 11.38
N VAL A 105 -9.93 11.54 10.08
CA VAL A 105 -8.65 11.95 9.49
C VAL A 105 -8.92 12.99 8.41
N HIS A 106 -7.89 13.72 8.01
CA HIS A 106 -7.99 14.75 6.98
C HIS A 106 -7.97 14.15 5.57
N PHE A 107 -7.40 12.95 5.39
CA PHE A 107 -7.54 12.17 4.17
C PHE A 107 -7.52 10.66 4.40
N GLY A 108 -8.38 9.92 3.70
CA GLY A 108 -8.37 8.45 3.67
C GLY A 108 -7.62 7.92 2.47
N GLY A 109 -6.95 6.77 2.57
CA GLY A 109 -6.33 6.09 1.42
C GLY A 109 -7.05 4.80 1.04
N THR A 110 -7.29 4.58 -0.26
CA THR A 110 -7.88 3.35 -0.80
C THR A 110 -7.23 2.94 -2.13
N ASP A 111 -7.19 1.65 -2.43
CA ASP A 111 -6.66 1.14 -3.73
C ASP A 111 -7.79 0.72 -4.68
N VAL A 112 -9.03 1.01 -4.28
CA VAL A 112 -10.25 0.75 -5.04
C VAL A 112 -11.03 2.05 -5.10
N PRO A 113 -11.37 2.55 -6.30
CA PRO A 113 -12.17 3.75 -6.42
C PRO A 113 -13.58 3.49 -5.89
N LEU A 114 -14.13 4.47 -5.18
CA LEU A 114 -15.53 4.50 -4.81
C LEU A 114 -16.38 4.85 -6.04
N SER A 115 -17.61 4.33 -6.08
CA SER A 115 -18.58 4.77 -7.08
C SER A 115 -18.99 6.22 -6.84
N ALA A 116 -19.42 6.91 -7.91
CA ALA A 116 -19.92 8.29 -7.84
C ALA A 116 -21.02 8.45 -6.78
N HIS A 117 -21.95 7.48 -6.68
CA HIS A 117 -22.98 7.45 -5.65
C HIS A 117 -22.39 7.46 -4.23
N LYS A 118 -21.41 6.58 -3.94
CA LYS A 118 -20.77 6.52 -2.62
C LYS A 118 -19.99 7.79 -2.28
N LEU A 119 -19.35 8.41 -3.27
CA LEU A 119 -18.64 9.69 -3.08
C LEU A 119 -19.62 10.82 -2.77
N GLN A 120 -20.74 10.89 -3.49
CA GLN A 120 -21.78 11.90 -3.26
C GLN A 120 -22.42 11.72 -1.88
N GLU A 121 -22.83 10.50 -1.53
CA GLU A 121 -23.43 10.15 -0.24
C GLU A 121 -22.50 10.49 0.92
N ALA A 122 -21.21 10.14 0.82
CA ALA A 122 -20.22 10.43 1.86
C ALA A 122 -19.71 11.89 1.83
N ARG A 123 -20.06 12.66 0.80
CA ARG A 123 -19.52 13.99 0.47
C ARG A 123 -17.99 13.99 0.46
N LEU A 124 -17.41 13.12 -0.37
CA LEU A 124 -15.96 12.96 -0.51
C LEU A 124 -15.50 13.34 -1.92
N VAL A 125 -14.32 13.95 -2.00
CA VAL A 125 -13.55 14.13 -3.23
C VAL A 125 -12.51 13.01 -3.32
N GLN A 126 -12.50 12.28 -4.43
CA GLN A 126 -11.51 11.24 -4.69
C GLN A 126 -10.42 11.74 -5.64
N ILE A 127 -9.17 11.47 -5.30
CA ILE A 127 -8.00 11.85 -6.10
C ILE A 127 -7.10 10.62 -6.27
N PRO A 128 -6.91 10.09 -7.50
CA PRO A 128 -5.86 9.12 -7.75
C PRO A 128 -4.49 9.78 -7.57
N MET A 129 -3.56 9.06 -6.96
CA MET A 129 -2.24 9.61 -6.62
C MET A 129 -1.12 9.00 -7.46
N LEU A 130 -1.07 7.68 -7.55
CA LEU A 130 0.05 6.94 -8.14
C LEU A 130 -0.37 5.52 -8.52
N VAL A 131 0.47 4.85 -9.30
CA VAL A 131 0.22 3.50 -9.85
C VAL A 131 1.34 2.55 -9.44
N GLY A 132 0.98 1.33 -9.05
CA GLY A 132 1.96 0.27 -8.73
C GLY A 132 1.50 -1.11 -9.16
N GLY A 133 2.30 -2.12 -8.87
CA GLY A 133 1.97 -3.52 -9.15
C GLY A 133 1.72 -4.32 -7.87
N LEU A 134 0.71 -5.18 -7.94
CA LEU A 134 0.53 -6.30 -7.01
C LEU A 134 1.26 -7.51 -7.59
N VAL A 135 2.04 -8.21 -6.77
CA VAL A 135 2.97 -9.23 -7.25
C VAL A 135 2.82 -10.51 -6.43
N PRO A 136 2.51 -11.64 -7.07
CA PRO A 136 2.58 -12.93 -6.41
C PRO A 136 4.05 -13.24 -6.06
N VAL A 137 4.28 -13.57 -4.80
CA VAL A 137 5.57 -13.89 -4.22
C VAL A 137 5.52 -15.22 -3.50
N LEU A 138 6.63 -15.94 -3.56
CA LEU A 138 6.73 -17.32 -3.15
C LEU A 138 7.73 -17.49 -2.01
N ASN A 139 7.53 -18.52 -1.19
CA ASN A 139 8.56 -19.08 -0.32
C ASN A 139 8.75 -20.56 -0.66
N LEU A 140 9.59 -20.82 -1.66
CA LEU A 140 9.88 -22.16 -2.17
C LEU A 140 11.39 -22.42 -2.17
N PRO A 141 11.86 -23.44 -1.44
CA PRO A 141 13.25 -23.84 -1.49
C PRO A 141 13.68 -24.18 -2.92
N GLY A 142 14.79 -23.60 -3.37
CA GLY A 142 15.36 -23.87 -4.69
C GLY A 142 14.66 -23.19 -5.87
N VAL A 143 13.65 -22.34 -5.63
CA VAL A 143 13.02 -21.52 -6.67
C VAL A 143 13.40 -20.06 -6.48
N GLU A 144 14.12 -19.51 -7.46
CA GLU A 144 14.57 -18.11 -7.43
C GLU A 144 13.49 -17.14 -7.93
N GLY A 145 13.70 -15.85 -7.63
CA GLY A 145 12.81 -14.79 -8.10
C GLY A 145 12.72 -14.76 -9.63
N ASN A 146 11.51 -14.64 -10.13
CA ASN A 146 11.12 -14.61 -11.54
C ASN A 146 11.36 -15.91 -12.32
N GLN A 147 11.79 -16.98 -11.65
CA GLN A 147 11.98 -18.28 -12.29
C GLN A 147 10.63 -18.89 -12.71
N LEU A 148 9.65 -18.85 -11.81
CA LEU A 148 8.33 -19.45 -12.00
C LEU A 148 7.40 -18.51 -12.79
N VAL A 149 6.75 -19.05 -13.82
CA VAL A 149 5.71 -18.43 -14.64
C VAL A 149 4.34 -18.94 -14.18
N MET A 150 3.40 -18.02 -13.97
CA MET A 150 1.99 -18.33 -13.77
C MET A 150 1.12 -17.58 -14.78
N ASP A 151 -0.15 -17.96 -14.87
CA ASP A 151 -1.19 -17.20 -15.55
C ASP A 151 -2.39 -16.96 -14.62
N GLY A 152 -3.33 -16.13 -15.08
CA GLY A 152 -4.51 -15.76 -14.31
C GLY A 152 -5.35 -16.96 -13.87
N PRO A 153 -5.73 -17.89 -14.78
CA PRO A 153 -6.49 -19.09 -14.41
C PRO A 153 -5.77 -19.97 -13.38
N LEU A 154 -4.47 -20.22 -13.53
CA LEU A 154 -3.69 -21.00 -12.57
C LEU A 154 -3.65 -20.31 -11.19
N LEU A 155 -3.43 -19.00 -11.17
CA LEU A 155 -3.43 -18.23 -9.93
C LEU A 155 -4.81 -18.24 -9.26
N ALA A 156 -5.89 -18.20 -10.03
CA ALA A 156 -7.27 -18.28 -9.53
C ALA A 156 -7.54 -19.66 -8.91
N ASP A 157 -7.14 -20.73 -9.58
CA ASP A 157 -7.23 -22.10 -9.06
C ASP A 157 -6.44 -22.28 -7.76
N ILE A 158 -5.23 -21.72 -7.67
CA ILE A 158 -4.43 -21.72 -6.45
C ILE A 158 -5.18 -21.01 -5.33
N PHE A 159 -5.61 -19.76 -5.53
CA PHE A 159 -6.25 -18.96 -4.47
C PHE A 159 -7.63 -19.50 -4.06
N GLN A 160 -8.34 -20.20 -4.95
CA GLN A 160 -9.58 -20.90 -4.61
C GLN A 160 -9.35 -22.24 -3.90
N GLY A 161 -8.11 -22.75 -3.88
CA GLY A 161 -7.77 -24.04 -3.28
C GLY A 161 -8.15 -25.24 -4.15
N GLN A 162 -8.07 -25.09 -5.47
CA GLN A 162 -8.20 -26.17 -6.46
C GLN A 162 -6.84 -26.77 -6.87
N ILE A 163 -5.76 -26.06 -6.58
CA ILE A 163 -4.39 -26.55 -6.64
C ILE A 163 -3.84 -26.48 -5.23
N THR A 164 -3.41 -27.61 -4.70
CA THR A 164 -3.03 -27.75 -3.28
C THR A 164 -1.56 -28.06 -3.08
N ARG A 165 -0.81 -28.30 -4.17
CA ARG A 165 0.62 -28.63 -4.14
C ARG A 165 1.41 -27.94 -5.25
N TRP A 166 2.68 -27.69 -4.98
CA TRP A 166 3.60 -27.01 -5.91
C TRP A 166 4.07 -27.90 -7.06
N ASP A 167 4.05 -29.21 -6.90
CA ASP A 167 4.36 -30.23 -7.91
C ASP A 167 3.16 -30.61 -8.79
N ASP A 168 2.05 -29.84 -8.73
CA ASP A 168 0.87 -30.05 -9.59
C ASP A 168 1.24 -29.95 -11.08
N ALA A 169 0.73 -30.89 -11.88
CA ALA A 169 1.02 -30.99 -13.31
C ALA A 169 0.70 -29.71 -14.09
N ARG A 170 -0.31 -28.92 -13.65
CA ARG A 170 -0.66 -27.64 -14.27
C ARG A 170 0.42 -26.57 -14.03
N ILE A 171 1.03 -26.56 -12.84
CA ILE A 171 2.18 -25.68 -12.55
C ILE A 171 3.39 -26.14 -13.37
N ALA A 172 3.66 -27.44 -13.41
CA ALA A 172 4.78 -28.02 -14.17
C ALA A 172 4.67 -27.72 -15.68
N ALA A 173 3.47 -27.80 -16.25
CA ALA A 173 3.22 -27.53 -17.67
C ALA A 173 3.60 -26.10 -18.08
N LEU A 174 3.44 -25.11 -17.20
CA LEU A 174 3.87 -23.73 -17.45
C LEU A 174 5.36 -23.49 -17.21
N ASN A 175 6.05 -24.44 -16.57
CA ASN A 175 7.39 -24.27 -16.04
C ASN A 175 8.33 -25.43 -16.41
N PRO A 176 8.48 -25.77 -17.71
CA PRO A 176 9.36 -26.85 -18.14
C PRO A 176 10.81 -26.57 -17.67
N GLY A 177 11.42 -27.56 -17.03
CA GLY A 177 12.79 -27.46 -16.51
C GLY A 177 12.94 -26.83 -15.13
N VAL A 178 11.86 -26.31 -14.52
CA VAL A 178 11.90 -25.85 -13.13
C VAL A 178 11.70 -27.04 -12.19
N ARG A 179 12.60 -27.19 -11.20
CA ARG A 179 12.46 -28.22 -10.16
C ARG A 179 11.44 -27.76 -9.13
N LEU A 180 10.20 -28.22 -9.28
CA LEU A 180 9.11 -27.90 -8.37
C LEU A 180 9.19 -28.75 -7.08
N PRO A 181 9.16 -28.13 -5.89
CA PRO A 181 9.23 -28.87 -4.64
C PRO A 181 7.91 -29.59 -4.36
N ALA A 182 7.98 -30.77 -3.75
CA ALA A 182 6.83 -31.56 -3.33
C ALA A 182 6.17 -31.01 -2.05
N LEU A 183 5.85 -29.72 -2.03
CA LEU A 183 5.29 -29.00 -0.88
C LEU A 183 3.80 -28.69 -1.06
N PRO A 184 3.01 -28.69 0.03
CA PRO A 184 1.66 -28.13 -0.01
C PRO A 184 1.71 -26.62 -0.28
N ILE A 185 0.68 -26.09 -0.93
CA ILE A 185 0.50 -24.66 -1.11
C ILE A 185 -0.17 -24.07 0.13
N VAL A 186 0.48 -23.07 0.73
CA VAL A 186 -0.07 -22.30 1.83
C VAL A 186 -0.46 -20.91 1.33
N ARG A 187 -1.76 -20.66 1.22
CA ARG A 187 -2.30 -19.37 0.78
C ARG A 187 -2.19 -18.33 1.90
N LEU A 188 -1.51 -17.23 1.65
CA LEU A 188 -1.34 -16.13 2.60
C LEU A 188 -2.13 -14.91 2.12
N VAL A 189 -3.05 -14.45 2.95
CA VAL A 189 -4.03 -13.42 2.58
C VAL A 189 -4.02 -12.27 3.58
N ARG A 190 -4.66 -11.16 3.21
CA ARG A 190 -4.83 -10.01 4.10
C ARG A 190 -5.92 -10.30 5.14
N GLN A 191 -5.67 -9.89 6.38
CA GLN A 191 -6.61 -10.05 7.50
C GLN A 191 -7.70 -8.99 7.51
N GLU A 192 -7.37 -7.78 7.09
CA GLU A 192 -8.24 -6.61 7.08
C GLU A 192 -8.82 -6.32 5.69
N ALA A 193 -9.89 -5.52 5.65
CA ALA A 193 -10.45 -5.02 4.40
C ALA A 193 -9.40 -4.24 3.59
N SER A 194 -9.04 -4.80 2.44
CA SER A 194 -7.84 -4.45 1.70
C SER A 194 -8.15 -4.22 0.22
N GLY A 195 -7.81 -3.04 -0.29
CA GLY A 195 -7.95 -2.75 -1.72
C GLY A 195 -7.02 -3.61 -2.58
N SER A 196 -5.83 -3.98 -2.07
CA SER A 196 -4.97 -4.96 -2.74
C SER A 196 -5.66 -6.32 -2.90
N THR A 197 -6.46 -6.74 -1.91
CA THR A 197 -7.22 -8.00 -1.97
C THR A 197 -8.34 -7.89 -2.99
N GLU A 198 -9.12 -6.81 -2.94
CA GLU A 198 -10.20 -6.61 -3.89
C GLU A 198 -9.69 -6.55 -5.33
N THR A 199 -8.60 -5.82 -5.57
CA THR A 199 -7.96 -5.73 -6.90
C THR A 199 -7.43 -7.08 -7.39
N LEU A 200 -6.81 -7.89 -6.50
CA LEU A 200 -6.45 -9.27 -6.83
C LEU A 200 -7.70 -10.07 -7.25
N LEU A 201 -8.77 -10.03 -6.46
CA LEU A 201 -9.98 -10.81 -6.76
C LEU A 201 -10.68 -10.37 -8.03
N ARG A 202 -10.66 -9.07 -8.36
CA ARG A 202 -11.15 -8.56 -9.65
C ARG A 202 -10.37 -9.20 -10.81
N TYR A 203 -9.04 -9.19 -10.74
CA TYR A 203 -8.20 -9.83 -11.76
C TYR A 203 -8.47 -11.34 -11.88
N LEU A 204 -8.52 -12.05 -10.74
CA LEU A 204 -8.77 -13.49 -10.75
C LEU A 204 -10.18 -13.81 -11.28
N GLY A 205 -11.16 -12.95 -11.01
CA GLY A 205 -12.50 -13.06 -11.58
C GLY A 205 -12.54 -12.81 -13.09
N GLU A 206 -11.81 -11.80 -13.59
CA GLU A 206 -11.63 -11.57 -15.04
C GLU A 206 -10.96 -12.76 -15.73
N ALA A 207 -10.03 -13.43 -15.05
CA ALA A 207 -9.33 -14.59 -15.57
C ALA A 207 -10.12 -15.91 -15.46
N SER A 208 -11.12 -15.98 -14.59
CA SER A 208 -11.88 -17.21 -14.33
C SER A 208 -13.29 -16.92 -13.81
N ALA A 209 -14.30 -17.14 -14.65
CA ALA A 209 -15.71 -17.03 -14.26
C ALA A 209 -16.07 -17.98 -13.09
N ARG A 210 -15.47 -19.17 -13.06
CA ARG A 210 -15.64 -20.14 -11.96
C ARG A 210 -15.09 -19.60 -10.64
N PHE A 211 -13.97 -18.89 -10.67
CA PHE A 211 -13.43 -18.20 -9.51
C PHE A 211 -14.36 -17.06 -9.08
N GLN A 212 -14.78 -16.21 -10.02
CA GLN A 212 -15.65 -15.06 -9.76
C GLN A 212 -16.96 -15.48 -9.05
N ALA A 213 -17.56 -16.58 -9.48
CA ALA A 213 -18.77 -17.12 -8.86
C ALA A 213 -18.54 -17.62 -7.42
N ALA A 214 -17.38 -18.21 -7.14
CA ALA A 214 -17.06 -18.78 -5.83
C ALA A 214 -16.48 -17.76 -4.84
N VAL A 215 -15.73 -16.77 -5.33
CA VAL A 215 -15.07 -15.73 -4.54
C VAL A 215 -15.29 -14.37 -5.22
N PRO A 216 -16.47 -13.76 -5.06
CA PRO A 216 -16.74 -12.44 -5.60
C PRO A 216 -15.73 -11.40 -5.07
N ALA A 217 -15.41 -10.41 -5.90
CA ALA A 217 -14.46 -9.38 -5.53
C ALA A 217 -14.93 -8.58 -4.31
N SER A 218 -14.14 -8.61 -3.25
CA SER A 218 -14.35 -7.89 -1.98
C SER A 218 -13.01 -7.59 -1.34
N GLY A 219 -12.89 -6.46 -0.64
CA GLY A 219 -11.72 -6.18 0.18
C GLY A 219 -11.52 -7.14 1.35
N LEU A 220 -12.58 -7.83 1.77
CA LEU A 220 -12.57 -8.83 2.84
C LEU A 220 -13.45 -10.04 2.42
N PRO A 221 -12.92 -10.93 1.58
CA PRO A 221 -13.68 -12.06 1.04
C PRO A 221 -13.83 -13.20 2.05
N THR A 222 -14.87 -14.01 1.85
CA THR A 222 -14.94 -15.35 2.44
C THR A 222 -14.23 -16.33 1.51
N TRP A 223 -13.22 -17.02 2.02
CA TRP A 223 -12.47 -18.00 1.24
C TRP A 223 -13.13 -19.38 1.34
N PRO A 224 -13.37 -20.08 0.22
CA PRO A 224 -13.93 -21.43 0.25
C PRO A 224 -12.91 -22.43 0.80
N ALA A 225 -13.42 -23.54 1.35
CA ALA A 225 -12.60 -24.64 1.86
C ALA A 225 -11.65 -25.20 0.79
N GLY A 226 -12.06 -25.20 -0.48
CA GLY A 226 -11.31 -25.76 -1.60
C GLY A 226 -11.64 -27.24 -1.84
N VAL A 227 -10.79 -27.94 -2.59
CA VAL A 227 -10.87 -29.41 -2.78
C VAL A 227 -10.31 -30.14 -1.56
N PRO A 228 -10.56 -31.46 -1.40
CA PRO A 228 -9.89 -32.26 -0.36
C PRO A 228 -8.37 -32.04 -0.36
N GLY A 229 -7.80 -31.78 0.81
CA GLY A 229 -6.38 -31.45 0.98
C GLY A 229 -6.04 -29.96 0.85
N ALA A 230 -7.00 -29.10 0.46
CA ALA A 230 -6.81 -27.66 0.52
C ALA A 230 -6.82 -27.16 1.98
N GLN A 231 -5.84 -26.33 2.32
CA GLN A 231 -5.75 -25.71 3.65
C GLN A 231 -6.46 -24.36 3.64
N ALA A 232 -7.15 -24.02 4.73
CA ALA A 232 -7.66 -22.66 4.94
C ALA A 232 -6.52 -21.63 4.80
N PRO A 233 -6.77 -20.47 4.16
CA PRO A 233 -5.74 -19.45 4.02
C PRO A 233 -5.36 -18.89 5.40
N ARG A 234 -4.08 -18.54 5.55
CA ARG A 234 -3.57 -17.86 6.74
C ARG A 234 -3.57 -16.37 6.50
N ALA A 235 -4.06 -15.60 7.45
CA ALA A 235 -4.21 -14.16 7.32
C ALA A 235 -3.17 -13.39 8.15
N ALA A 236 -2.70 -12.26 7.63
CA ALA A 236 -1.91 -11.30 8.37
C ALA A 236 -2.28 -9.87 8.01
N LYS A 237 -2.03 -8.94 8.93
CA LYS A 237 -2.38 -7.53 8.76
C LYS A 237 -1.41 -6.82 7.82
N GLY A 238 -1.94 -6.12 6.81
CA GLY A 238 -1.17 -5.26 5.91
C GLY A 238 -0.21 -6.01 4.99
N ASN A 239 0.45 -5.26 4.10
CA ASN A 239 1.51 -5.82 3.24
C ASN A 239 2.67 -6.40 4.09
N ASP A 240 3.14 -5.65 5.10
CA ASP A 240 4.31 -6.05 5.88
C ASP A 240 4.06 -7.27 6.77
N GLY A 241 2.85 -7.42 7.34
CA GLY A 241 2.50 -8.61 8.10
C GLY A 241 2.41 -9.86 7.22
N VAL A 242 1.88 -9.74 6.00
CA VAL A 242 1.85 -10.84 5.02
C VAL A 242 3.26 -11.23 4.59
N VAL A 243 4.16 -10.27 4.35
CA VAL A 243 5.57 -10.57 4.06
C VAL A 243 6.26 -11.27 5.24
N GLY A 244 6.01 -10.81 6.47
CA GLY A 244 6.52 -11.47 7.67
C GLY A 244 6.05 -12.92 7.79
N LEU A 245 4.75 -13.15 7.52
CA LEU A 245 4.16 -14.49 7.51
C LEU A 245 4.73 -15.38 6.40
N LEU A 246 4.98 -14.83 5.21
CA LEU A 246 5.57 -15.53 4.07
C LEU A 246 6.95 -16.09 4.39
N ARG A 247 7.84 -15.30 5.01
CA ARG A 247 9.21 -15.71 5.34
C ARG A 247 9.27 -16.98 6.19
N GLY A 248 8.34 -17.13 7.13
CA GLY A 248 8.25 -18.30 8.02
C GLY A 248 7.42 -19.47 7.47
N THR A 249 6.95 -19.40 6.23
CA THR A 249 6.01 -20.38 5.67
C THR A 249 6.53 -21.00 4.37
N PRO A 250 7.33 -22.07 4.44
CA PRO A 250 7.68 -22.87 3.26
C PRO A 250 6.41 -23.35 2.53
N GLY A 251 6.40 -23.27 1.21
CA GLY A 251 5.20 -23.53 0.40
C GLY A 251 4.23 -22.34 0.32
N GLY A 252 4.57 -21.20 0.94
CA GLY A 252 3.75 -20.01 0.97
C GLY A 252 3.64 -19.29 -0.36
N ILE A 253 2.44 -18.81 -0.68
CA ILE A 253 2.17 -17.82 -1.73
C ILE A 253 1.40 -16.64 -1.13
N ALA A 254 1.84 -15.44 -1.45
CA ALA A 254 1.15 -14.19 -1.13
C ALA A 254 1.11 -13.28 -2.36
N VAL A 255 0.20 -12.29 -2.36
CA VAL A 255 0.25 -11.17 -3.30
C VAL A 255 0.50 -9.89 -2.51
N VAL A 256 1.59 -9.21 -2.82
CA VAL A 256 2.04 -8.01 -2.10
C VAL A 256 2.38 -6.89 -3.07
N SER A 257 2.48 -5.68 -2.56
CA SER A 257 2.94 -4.52 -3.32
C SER A 257 4.40 -4.68 -3.79
N PHE A 258 4.71 -4.22 -5.00
CA PHE A 258 6.03 -4.40 -5.61
C PHE A 258 7.19 -3.74 -4.84
N ASP A 259 6.93 -2.62 -4.16
CA ASP A 259 7.89 -1.97 -3.25
C ASP A 259 8.43 -2.94 -2.18
N ARG A 260 7.58 -3.83 -1.65
CA ARG A 260 7.99 -4.89 -0.70
C ARG A 260 8.83 -5.96 -1.37
N VAL A 261 8.52 -6.32 -2.63
CA VAL A 261 9.33 -7.26 -3.40
C VAL A 261 10.76 -6.77 -3.53
N LEU A 262 10.93 -5.48 -3.87
CA LEU A 262 12.24 -4.84 -3.98
C LEU A 262 12.95 -4.75 -2.63
N ARG A 263 12.28 -4.20 -1.62
CA ARG A 263 12.83 -4.00 -0.26
C ARG A 263 13.32 -5.29 0.36
N ASP A 264 12.50 -6.34 0.25
CA ASP A 264 12.70 -7.60 0.98
C ASP A 264 13.29 -8.72 0.10
N ARG A 265 13.60 -8.43 -1.17
CA ARG A 265 14.14 -9.37 -2.16
C ARG A 265 13.31 -10.65 -2.28
N LEU A 266 11.99 -10.48 -2.35
CA LEU A 266 11.05 -11.60 -2.37
C LEU A 266 11.11 -12.34 -3.72
N ALA A 267 10.91 -13.66 -3.70
CA ALA A 267 10.84 -14.46 -4.91
C ALA A 267 9.52 -14.21 -5.65
N ALA A 268 9.48 -13.19 -6.49
CA ALA A 268 8.34 -12.88 -7.35
C ALA A 268 8.15 -13.92 -8.47
N VAL A 269 6.94 -14.03 -9.00
CA VAL A 269 6.67 -14.79 -10.22
C VAL A 269 6.68 -13.89 -11.46
N ARG A 270 6.88 -14.47 -12.63
CA ARG A 270 6.44 -13.88 -13.90
C ARG A 270 4.96 -14.22 -14.12
N LEU A 271 4.18 -13.26 -14.63
CA LEU A 271 2.78 -13.50 -15.00
C LEU A 271 2.60 -13.40 -16.51
N LYS A 272 1.88 -14.36 -17.10
CA LYS A 272 1.37 -14.20 -18.46
C LYS A 272 0.34 -13.07 -18.47
N ASN A 273 0.58 -12.07 -19.32
CA ASN A 273 -0.34 -10.96 -19.52
C ASN A 273 -1.44 -11.29 -20.55
N ALA A 274 -2.30 -10.31 -20.86
CA ALA A 274 -3.36 -10.43 -21.85
C ALA A 274 -2.87 -10.85 -23.25
N ALA A 275 -1.61 -10.54 -23.60
CA ALA A 275 -0.99 -10.95 -24.85
C ALA A 275 -0.35 -12.36 -24.78
N GLY A 276 -0.56 -13.09 -23.69
CA GLY A 276 0.00 -14.43 -23.44
C GLY A 276 1.49 -14.45 -23.11
N LYS A 277 2.14 -13.28 -22.96
CA LYS A 277 3.58 -13.17 -22.72
C LYS A 277 3.90 -13.19 -21.23
N PRO A 278 4.87 -14.00 -20.76
CA PRO A 278 5.38 -13.88 -19.40
C PRO A 278 6.10 -12.54 -19.20
N VAL A 279 5.59 -11.71 -18.29
CA VAL A 279 6.15 -10.41 -17.95
C VAL A 279 6.63 -10.42 -16.50
N MET A 280 7.73 -9.71 -16.21
CA MET A 280 8.21 -9.45 -14.85
C MET A 280 7.56 -8.17 -14.31
N ALA A 281 7.23 -8.13 -13.03
CA ALA A 281 6.81 -6.91 -12.37
C ALA A 281 7.95 -5.88 -12.40
N SER A 282 7.65 -4.67 -12.88
CA SER A 282 8.59 -3.55 -12.93
C SER A 282 7.82 -2.24 -13.12
N GLU A 283 8.42 -1.12 -12.73
CA GLU A 283 7.83 0.21 -12.98
C GLU A 283 7.56 0.44 -14.48
N ALA A 284 8.44 -0.05 -15.37
CA ALA A 284 8.23 0.02 -16.81
C ALA A 284 6.98 -0.75 -17.25
N ALA A 285 6.77 -1.96 -16.73
CA ALA A 285 5.59 -2.77 -17.03
C ALA A 285 4.29 -2.16 -16.47
N PHE A 286 4.36 -1.44 -15.35
CA PHE A 286 3.20 -0.70 -14.81
C PHE A 286 2.88 0.52 -15.67
N ARG A 287 3.90 1.27 -16.14
CA ARG A 287 3.72 2.36 -17.10
C ARG A 287 3.12 1.86 -18.42
N ALA A 288 3.52 0.69 -18.90
CA ALA A 288 2.91 0.08 -20.09
C ALA A 288 1.40 -0.20 -19.88
N ALA A 289 0.98 -0.64 -18.69
CA ALA A 289 -0.44 -0.76 -18.37
C ALA A 289 -1.16 0.60 -18.38
N ILE A 290 -0.54 1.66 -17.87
CA ILE A 290 -1.10 3.03 -17.96
C ILE A 290 -1.28 3.47 -19.42
N LEU A 291 -0.24 3.34 -20.25
CA LEU A 291 -0.27 3.80 -21.65
C LEU A 291 -1.37 3.15 -22.50
N SER A 292 -1.86 1.98 -22.09
CA SER A 292 -2.90 1.21 -22.78
C SER A 292 -4.27 1.25 -22.10
N SER A 293 -4.47 2.15 -21.13
CA SER A 293 -5.73 2.28 -20.41
C SER A 293 -6.51 3.56 -20.75
N GLU A 294 -7.78 3.58 -20.38
CA GLU A 294 -8.67 4.75 -20.50
C GLU A 294 -8.21 5.92 -19.62
N LEU A 295 -7.48 5.66 -18.53
CA LEU A 295 -6.80 6.68 -17.73
C LEU A 295 -5.84 7.49 -18.59
N HIS A 296 -5.08 6.83 -19.47
CA HIS A 296 -4.26 7.55 -20.43
C HIS A 296 -5.14 8.12 -21.53
N GLN A 297 -5.86 7.29 -22.28
CA GLN A 297 -6.51 7.69 -23.54
C GLN A 297 -7.59 8.78 -23.37
N LYS A 298 -8.43 8.65 -22.34
CA LYS A 298 -9.58 9.53 -22.10
C LYS A 298 -9.46 10.33 -20.80
N GLY A 299 -8.45 10.04 -19.99
CA GLY A 299 -8.40 10.56 -18.63
C GLY A 299 -9.53 9.98 -17.76
N ASP A 300 -10.01 8.77 -17.99
CA ASP A 300 -10.88 8.13 -16.99
C ASP A 300 -10.03 7.72 -15.81
N ASP A 301 -10.08 8.51 -14.74
CA ASP A 301 -9.22 8.32 -13.58
C ASP A 301 -9.73 7.27 -12.59
N THR A 302 -10.83 6.58 -12.95
CA THR A 302 -11.33 5.38 -12.28
C THR A 302 -11.11 4.10 -13.09
N ALA A 303 -10.56 4.22 -14.29
CA ALA A 303 -10.33 3.10 -15.19
C ALA A 303 -9.46 2.00 -14.57
N SER A 304 -9.85 0.75 -14.82
CA SER A 304 -9.05 -0.41 -14.43
C SER A 304 -7.72 -0.45 -15.19
N LEU A 305 -6.64 -0.75 -14.47
CA LEU A 305 -5.32 -1.04 -15.02
C LEU A 305 -5.03 -2.55 -15.08
N LEU A 306 -6.04 -3.38 -14.78
CA LEU A 306 -5.92 -4.83 -14.83
C LEU A 306 -5.91 -5.34 -16.27
N ASN A 307 -5.05 -6.33 -16.51
CA ASN A 307 -4.99 -7.13 -17.74
C ASN A 307 -5.01 -6.30 -19.04
N ARG A 308 -4.27 -5.19 -19.07
CA ARG A 308 -4.20 -4.31 -20.25
C ARG A 308 -3.50 -5.02 -21.42
N PRO A 309 -3.88 -4.75 -22.68
CA PRO A 309 -3.51 -5.58 -23.84
C PRO A 309 -2.07 -5.41 -24.33
N ARG A 310 -1.29 -4.48 -23.74
CA ARG A 310 0.08 -4.22 -24.20
C ARG A 310 1.01 -5.41 -23.90
N PRO A 311 1.86 -5.84 -24.85
CA PRO A 311 2.72 -7.03 -24.67
C PRO A 311 3.75 -6.93 -23.54
N ASP A 312 4.09 -5.72 -23.12
CA ASP A 312 5.01 -5.37 -22.04
C ASP A 312 4.28 -4.98 -20.73
N ALA A 313 2.95 -4.98 -20.72
CA ALA A 313 2.18 -4.59 -19.55
C ALA A 313 2.13 -5.70 -18.49
N TRP A 314 2.31 -5.30 -17.23
CA TRP A 314 2.03 -6.17 -16.08
C TRP A 314 0.52 -6.29 -15.90
N PRO A 315 -0.05 -7.50 -15.75
CA PRO A 315 -1.49 -7.69 -15.71
C PRO A 315 -2.16 -7.28 -14.38
N LEU A 316 -1.37 -7.09 -13.32
CA LEU A 316 -1.85 -6.84 -11.96
C LEU A 316 -1.48 -5.44 -11.46
N THR A 317 -1.66 -4.44 -12.32
CA THR A 317 -1.39 -3.03 -12.01
C THR A 317 -2.60 -2.35 -11.37
N ALA A 318 -2.36 -1.51 -10.38
CA ALA A 318 -3.40 -0.85 -9.58
C ALA A 318 -3.08 0.63 -9.34
N THR A 319 -4.12 1.45 -9.26
CA THR A 319 -4.06 2.86 -8.85
C THR A 319 -4.39 2.96 -7.37
N SER A 320 -3.67 3.81 -6.63
CA SER A 320 -4.05 4.21 -5.27
C SER A 320 -4.67 5.61 -5.26
N PHE A 321 -5.62 5.82 -4.36
CA PHE A 321 -6.45 7.02 -4.27
C PHE A 321 -6.41 7.58 -2.86
N VAL A 322 -6.58 8.89 -2.75
CA VAL A 322 -6.94 9.57 -1.51
C VAL A 322 -8.37 10.09 -1.57
N LEU A 323 -9.02 10.12 -0.41
CA LEU A 323 -10.38 10.59 -0.17
C LEU A 323 -10.31 11.79 0.75
N LEU A 324 -10.83 12.92 0.31
CA LEU A 324 -10.83 14.21 1.00
C LEU A 324 -12.28 14.58 1.35
N ASP A 325 -12.51 15.26 2.48
CA ASP A 325 -13.82 15.81 2.78
C ASP A 325 -14.16 16.91 1.76
N ALA A 326 -15.30 16.80 1.08
CA ALA A 326 -15.76 17.82 0.14
C ALA A 326 -16.30 19.06 0.85
N ALA A 327 -16.64 18.94 2.15
CA ALA A 327 -17.20 20.03 2.94
C ALA A 327 -16.61 20.08 4.36
N PRO A 328 -15.29 20.33 4.47
CA PRO A 328 -14.59 20.37 5.75
C PRO A 328 -15.12 21.51 6.61
N LYS A 329 -15.17 21.26 7.93
CA LYS A 329 -15.48 22.31 8.92
C LYS A 329 -14.26 23.17 9.25
N ASP A 330 -13.08 22.56 9.23
CA ASP A 330 -11.79 23.22 9.47
C ASP A 330 -11.06 23.44 8.15
N MET A 331 -11.12 24.67 7.65
CA MET A 331 -10.46 25.05 6.41
C MET A 331 -8.94 25.13 6.54
N ALA A 332 -8.38 25.34 7.73
CA ALA A 332 -6.93 25.39 7.89
C ALA A 332 -6.31 24.01 7.63
N SER A 333 -6.87 22.95 8.22
CA SER A 333 -6.42 21.58 7.96
C SER A 333 -6.72 21.13 6.52
N ALA A 334 -7.86 21.55 5.95
CA ALA A 334 -8.21 21.23 4.57
C ALA A 334 -7.27 21.87 3.56
N GLU A 335 -6.87 23.12 3.77
CA GLU A 335 -5.90 23.83 2.93
C GLU A 335 -4.55 23.12 2.95
N TRP A 336 -4.02 22.79 4.13
CA TRP A 336 -2.74 22.09 4.22
C TRP A 336 -2.79 20.67 3.66
N THR A 337 -3.95 19.99 3.74
CA THR A 337 -4.16 18.70 3.10
C THR A 337 -4.18 18.83 1.57
N ALA A 338 -4.88 19.85 1.04
CA ALA A 338 -4.89 20.15 -0.38
C ALA A 338 -3.50 20.56 -0.91
N ARG A 339 -2.75 21.38 -0.16
CA ARG A 339 -1.34 21.71 -0.44
C ARG A 339 -0.47 20.48 -0.48
N PHE A 340 -0.62 19.56 0.47
CA PHE A 340 0.13 18.30 0.47
C PHE A 340 -0.16 17.47 -0.79
N VAL A 341 -1.45 17.27 -1.15
CA VAL A 341 -1.85 16.54 -2.36
C VAL A 341 -1.32 17.20 -3.62
N HIS A 342 -1.47 18.52 -3.75
CA HIS A 342 -0.95 19.27 -4.89
C HIS A 342 0.58 19.20 -4.98
N TRP A 343 1.29 19.35 -3.86
CA TRP A 343 2.74 19.21 -3.81
C TRP A 343 3.21 17.82 -4.23
N CYS A 344 2.47 16.77 -3.90
CA CYS A 344 2.77 15.41 -4.38
C CYS A 344 2.73 15.34 -5.91
N PHE A 345 1.84 16.06 -6.58
CA PHE A 345 1.84 16.13 -8.05
C PHE A 345 2.99 16.99 -8.60
N MET A 346 3.29 18.11 -7.95
CA MET A 346 4.31 19.04 -8.47
C MET A 346 5.76 18.61 -8.19
N ARG A 347 5.99 17.83 -7.12
CA ARG A 347 7.32 17.49 -6.60
C ARG A 347 7.47 16.01 -6.23
N GLY A 348 6.37 15.26 -6.15
CA GLY A 348 6.38 13.88 -5.68
C GLY A 348 6.83 12.86 -6.71
N ASP A 349 6.72 13.15 -8.01
CA ASP A 349 7.08 12.24 -9.10
C ASP A 349 8.53 11.76 -9.00
N GLU A 350 9.47 12.67 -8.74
CA GLU A 350 10.88 12.31 -8.58
C GLU A 350 11.12 11.39 -7.39
N LEU A 351 10.28 11.49 -6.36
CA LEU A 351 10.36 10.69 -5.15
C LEU A 351 9.79 9.28 -5.34
N THR A 352 9.12 9.01 -6.46
CA THR A 352 8.65 7.67 -6.85
C THR A 352 9.73 6.82 -7.54
N ARG A 353 10.85 7.41 -7.96
CA ARG A 353 11.95 6.65 -8.59
C ARG A 353 12.44 5.53 -7.66
N ASP A 354 12.60 4.34 -8.24
CA ASP A 354 13.08 3.13 -7.59
C ASP A 354 12.23 2.69 -6.37
N THR A 355 10.97 3.14 -6.30
CA THR A 355 10.05 2.74 -5.22
C THR A 355 9.20 1.55 -5.61
N GLY A 356 9.17 1.17 -6.88
CA GLY A 356 8.19 0.22 -7.40
C GLY A 356 6.83 0.83 -7.73
N PHE A 357 6.75 2.16 -7.79
CA PHE A 357 5.57 2.91 -8.20
C PHE A 357 5.89 3.87 -9.35
N ALA A 358 4.89 4.12 -10.18
CA ALA A 358 4.93 5.10 -11.25
C ALA A 358 3.99 6.27 -10.91
N PRO A 359 4.39 7.51 -11.22
CA PRO A 359 3.48 8.64 -11.16
C PRO A 359 2.41 8.52 -12.24
N LEU A 360 1.31 9.26 -12.06
CA LEU A 360 0.29 9.42 -13.08
C LEU A 360 0.83 10.25 -14.25
N PRO A 361 0.27 10.15 -15.48
CA PRO A 361 0.66 11.03 -16.57
C PRO A 361 0.43 12.51 -16.21
N ASP A 362 1.36 13.41 -16.57
CA ASP A 362 1.32 14.84 -16.21
C ASP A 362 -0.02 15.50 -16.54
N ARG A 363 -0.60 15.20 -17.72
CA ARG A 363 -1.92 15.70 -18.13
C ARG A 363 -3.04 15.32 -17.15
N VAL A 364 -2.94 14.14 -16.54
CA VAL A 364 -3.90 13.65 -15.56
C VAL A 364 -3.68 14.41 -14.25
N GLN A 365 -2.44 14.52 -13.78
CA GLN A 365 -2.10 15.25 -12.56
C GLN A 365 -2.52 16.72 -12.60
N ALA A 366 -2.28 17.41 -13.72
CA ALA A 366 -2.70 18.80 -13.93
C ALA A 366 -4.22 18.96 -13.79
N ARG A 367 -5.00 18.07 -14.41
CA ARG A 367 -6.46 18.08 -14.29
C ARG A 367 -6.94 17.71 -12.88
N LEU A 368 -6.29 16.77 -12.21
CA LEU A 368 -6.63 16.35 -10.85
C LEU A 368 -6.36 17.45 -9.82
N SER A 369 -5.35 18.29 -10.03
CA SER A 369 -5.12 19.47 -9.17
C SER A 369 -6.35 20.39 -9.12
N GLY A 370 -7.04 20.58 -10.26
CA GLY A 370 -8.29 21.34 -10.30
C GLY A 370 -9.44 20.72 -9.48
N ARG A 371 -9.40 19.40 -9.21
CA ARG A 371 -10.43 18.72 -8.41
C ARG A 371 -10.38 19.13 -6.93
N LEU A 372 -9.27 19.67 -6.44
CA LEU A 372 -9.17 20.22 -5.09
C LEU A 372 -10.11 21.43 -4.89
N LEU A 373 -10.51 22.12 -5.97
CA LEU A 373 -11.51 23.20 -5.92
C LEU A 373 -12.95 22.69 -5.69
N GLN A 374 -13.18 21.37 -5.66
CA GLN A 374 -14.47 20.81 -5.27
C GLN A 374 -14.67 20.81 -3.74
N ILE A 375 -13.62 21.11 -2.98
CA ILE A 375 -13.66 21.25 -1.52
C ILE A 375 -14.17 22.65 -1.18
N HIS A 376 -15.29 22.72 -0.48
CA HIS A 376 -15.92 23.99 -0.09
C HIS A 376 -16.11 24.07 1.41
N GLY A 377 -15.56 25.12 2.03
CA GLY A 377 -15.73 25.41 3.43
C GLY A 377 -17.16 25.89 3.77
N PRO A 378 -17.43 26.15 5.06
CA PRO A 378 -18.76 26.56 5.52
C PRO A 378 -19.30 27.85 4.89
N GLN A 379 -18.41 28.71 4.37
CA GLN A 379 -18.74 30.00 3.74
C GLN A 379 -18.62 29.92 2.20
N GLY A 380 -18.40 28.72 1.65
CA GLY A 380 -18.20 28.50 0.21
C GLY A 380 -16.77 28.77 -0.27
N GLU A 381 -15.83 29.01 0.64
CA GLU A 381 -14.42 29.21 0.34
C GLU A 381 -13.75 27.92 -0.14
N THR A 382 -12.78 28.05 -1.04
CA THR A 382 -11.98 26.91 -1.55
C THR A 382 -10.56 26.96 -0.98
N PRO A 383 -9.87 25.81 -0.82
CA PRO A 383 -8.53 25.78 -0.25
C PRO A 383 -7.51 26.52 -1.14
N GLN A 384 -6.60 27.29 -0.53
CA GLN A 384 -5.48 27.91 -1.24
C GLN A 384 -4.31 26.92 -1.31
N PHE A 385 -4.22 26.14 -2.38
CA PHE A 385 -3.22 25.05 -2.48
C PHE A 385 -2.09 25.29 -3.49
N MET A 386 -2.18 26.31 -4.35
CA MET A 386 -1.17 26.61 -5.37
C MET A 386 -0.08 27.57 -4.88
N VAL A 387 -0.25 28.15 -3.69
CA VAL A 387 0.70 29.11 -3.12
C VAL A 387 1.85 28.31 -2.47
N PRO A 388 3.13 28.71 -2.65
CA PRO A 388 4.27 28.05 -2.05
C PRO A 388 4.25 28.03 -0.52
#